data_AF-A0A527CRC4-F1
#
_entry.id   AF-A0A527CRC4-F1
#
_cell.length_a   1.000
_cell.length_b   1.000
_cell.length_c   1.000
_cell.angle_alpha   90.00
_cell.angle_beta   90.00
_cell.angle_gamma   90.00
#
_symmetry.space_group_name_H-M   'P 1'
#
loop_
_entity.id
_entity.type
_entity.pdbx_description
1 polymer ?
#
loop_
_entity_poly.entity_id
_entity_poly.type
_entity_poly.pdbx_seq_one_letter_code
_entity_poly.pdbx_strand_id
1 'polypeptide(L)'
;MRAFMIVTLLLVAIAMALSLAHALELPGKLRLKEATYKSVQEIYYPGFTIGGFAEIGGIIALAILLYLTPYPGGRFWWTLAALVFLVAEHATYWLVTHPVNNFWVQDVAVSKPAATFFSMLRRKQSGDWKDLRDVWEASHVAKAGLAMLSLISIAVAATFYAGSE
;
A
#
# COMPACT_ATOMS: atom_id res chain seq x y z
N MET A 1 8.98 23.78 -5.83
CA MET A 1 9.41 22.81 -4.78
C MET A 1 8.38 22.65 -3.65
N ARG A 2 7.96 23.71 -2.94
CA ARG A 2 7.02 23.59 -1.80
C ARG A 2 5.67 22.98 -2.15
N ALA A 3 5.01 23.47 -3.21
CA ALA A 3 3.73 22.90 -3.67
C ALA A 3 3.87 21.41 -4.04
N PHE A 4 4.95 21.03 -4.70
CA PHE A 4 5.22 19.63 -5.07
C PHE A 4 5.46 18.74 -3.85
N MET A 5 6.16 19.24 -2.83
CA MET A 5 6.31 18.56 -1.53
C MET A 5 4.93 18.30 -0.89
N ILE A 6 4.04 19.30 -0.88
CA ILE A 6 2.69 19.16 -0.32
C ILE A 6 1.89 18.10 -1.11
N VAL A 7 1.91 18.15 -2.44
CA VAL A 7 1.24 17.15 -3.28
C VAL A 7 1.79 15.74 -3.02
N THR A 8 3.12 15.61 -2.92
CA THR A 8 3.79 14.33 -2.61
C THR A 8 3.33 13.81 -1.24
N LEU A 9 3.32 14.67 -0.22
CA LEU A 9 2.87 14.33 1.13
C LEU A 9 1.41 13.88 1.13
N LEU A 10 0.52 14.58 0.39
CA LEU A 10 -0.89 14.20 0.29
C LEU A 10 -1.08 12.84 -0.38
N LEU A 11 -0.33 12.52 -1.44
CA LEU A 11 -0.38 11.21 -2.08
C LEU A 11 0.03 10.09 -1.11
N VAL A 12 1.15 10.28 -0.39
CA VAL A 12 1.61 9.33 0.64
C VAL A 12 0.59 9.21 1.77
N ALA A 13 -0.02 10.32 2.21
CA ALA A 13 -1.03 10.31 3.25
C ALA A 13 -2.29 9.53 2.85
N ILE A 14 -2.74 9.67 1.60
CA ILE A 14 -3.89 8.90 1.08
C ILE A 14 -3.56 7.41 1.02
N ALA A 15 -2.39 7.03 0.49
CA ALA A 15 -1.95 5.63 0.44
C ALA A 15 -1.87 5.00 1.85
N MET A 16 -1.31 5.75 2.81
CA MET A 16 -1.28 5.37 4.22
C MET A 16 -2.68 5.22 4.82
N ALA A 17 -3.56 6.21 4.61
CA ALA A 17 -4.91 6.19 5.19
C ALA A 17 -5.72 4.98 4.73
N LEU A 18 -5.65 4.61 3.45
CA LEU A 18 -6.33 3.43 2.91
C LEU A 18 -5.78 2.13 3.52
N SER A 19 -4.46 2.02 3.62
CA SER A 19 -3.81 0.84 4.23
C SER A 19 -4.13 0.73 5.72
N LEU A 20 -4.13 1.85 6.45
CA LEU A 20 -4.46 1.90 7.87
C LEU A 20 -5.94 1.56 8.11
N ALA A 21 -6.86 2.13 7.32
CA ALA A 21 -8.28 1.81 7.41
C ALA A 21 -8.50 0.30 7.29
N HIS A 22 -7.86 -0.33 6.30
CA HIS A 22 -7.92 -1.78 6.13
C HIS A 22 -7.42 -2.55 7.36
N ALA A 23 -6.23 -2.19 7.86
CA ALA A 23 -5.62 -2.86 9.00
C ALA A 23 -6.47 -2.75 10.28
N LEU A 24 -7.17 -1.62 10.48
CA LEU A 24 -8.03 -1.40 11.65
C LEU A 24 -9.31 -2.22 11.63
N GLU A 25 -9.70 -2.81 10.49
CA GLU A 25 -10.85 -3.71 10.41
C GLU A 25 -10.54 -5.13 10.90
N LEU A 26 -9.25 -5.47 11.05
CA LEU A 26 -8.80 -6.80 11.42
C LEU A 26 -9.50 -7.39 12.66
N PRO A 27 -9.64 -6.67 13.80
CA PRO A 27 -10.34 -7.22 14.96
C PRO A 27 -11.78 -7.60 14.67
N GLY A 28 -12.44 -6.89 13.74
CA GLY A 28 -13.78 -7.20 13.24
C GLY A 28 -13.78 -8.47 12.38
N LYS A 29 -12.88 -8.51 11.40
CA LYS A 29 -12.78 -9.61 10.43
C LYS A 29 -12.41 -10.96 11.06
N LEU A 30 -11.58 -10.96 12.11
CA LEU A 30 -11.20 -12.21 12.81
C LEU A 30 -12.38 -12.97 13.43
N ARG A 31 -13.50 -12.28 13.68
CA ARG A 31 -14.73 -12.85 14.27
C ARG A 31 -15.70 -13.40 13.23
N LEU A 32 -15.45 -13.19 11.94
CA LEU A 32 -16.35 -13.58 10.87
C LEU A 32 -16.18 -15.07 10.52
N LYS A 33 -17.29 -15.68 10.11
CA LYS A 33 -17.28 -16.97 9.41
C LYS A 33 -16.80 -16.75 7.97
N GLU A 34 -16.24 -17.80 7.35
CA GLU A 34 -15.64 -17.74 6.02
C GLU A 34 -16.53 -17.05 4.98
N ALA A 35 -17.80 -17.46 4.86
CA ALA A 35 -18.73 -16.89 3.87
C ALA A 35 -18.88 -15.36 4.05
N THR A 36 -19.11 -14.90 5.28
CA THR A 36 -19.22 -13.47 5.58
C THR A 36 -17.90 -12.75 5.37
N TYR A 37 -16.77 -13.36 5.74
CA TYR A 37 -15.44 -12.80 5.51
C TYR A 37 -15.19 -12.56 4.02
N LYS A 38 -15.56 -13.51 3.15
CA LYS A 38 -15.43 -13.36 1.69
C LYS A 38 -16.35 -12.26 1.17
N SER A 39 -17.62 -12.24 1.59
CA SER A 39 -18.57 -11.21 1.14
C SER A 39 -18.14 -9.79 1.48
N VAL A 40 -17.57 -9.55 2.66
CA VAL A 40 -17.15 -8.19 3.04
C VAL A 40 -15.93 -7.70 2.26
N GLN A 41 -15.14 -8.56 1.60
CA GLN A 41 -14.01 -8.09 0.78
C GLN A 41 -14.48 -7.32 -0.46
N GLU A 42 -15.71 -7.54 -0.92
CA GLU A 42 -16.24 -6.87 -2.11
C GLU A 42 -16.47 -5.38 -1.89
N ILE A 43 -16.69 -4.93 -0.65
CA ILE A 43 -16.98 -3.52 -0.31
C ILE A 43 -15.82 -2.58 -0.67
N TYR A 44 -14.60 -3.12 -0.78
CA TYR A 44 -13.42 -2.34 -1.15
C TYR A 44 -13.35 -2.01 -2.63
N TYR A 45 -14.16 -2.67 -3.46
CA TYR A 45 -14.23 -2.38 -4.88
C TYR A 45 -15.34 -1.36 -5.19
N PRO A 46 -15.09 -0.32 -6.00
CA PRO A 46 -13.83 0.00 -6.67
C PRO A 46 -12.90 0.94 -5.86
N GLY A 47 -13.29 1.35 -4.64
CA GLY A 47 -12.61 2.39 -3.87
C GLY A 47 -11.12 2.16 -3.66
N PHE A 48 -10.69 0.93 -3.37
CA PHE A 48 -9.28 0.56 -3.23
C PHE A 48 -8.56 0.49 -4.58
N THR A 49 -9.26 0.15 -5.67
CA THR A 49 -8.70 0.22 -7.03
C THR A 49 -8.41 1.67 -7.43
N ILE A 50 -9.31 2.60 -7.11
CA ILE A 50 -9.14 4.02 -7.39
C ILE A 50 -8.09 4.61 -6.42
N GLY A 51 -8.11 4.20 -5.16
CA GLY A 51 -7.15 4.60 -4.15
C GLY A 51 -5.70 4.17 -4.45
N GLY A 52 -5.51 3.05 -5.15
CA GLY A 52 -4.20 2.58 -5.60
C GLY A 52 -3.44 3.56 -6.50
N PHE A 53 -4.13 4.53 -7.13
CA PHE A 53 -3.45 5.61 -7.86
C PHE A 53 -2.57 6.46 -6.93
N ALA A 54 -2.96 6.64 -5.67
CA ALA A 54 -2.17 7.41 -4.71
C ALA A 54 -0.86 6.70 -4.34
N GLU A 55 -0.84 5.37 -4.33
CA GLU A 55 0.35 4.54 -4.06
C GLU A 55 1.38 4.71 -5.18
N ILE A 56 0.97 4.46 -6.44
CA ILE A 56 1.85 4.63 -7.61
C ILE A 56 2.26 6.10 -7.79
N GLY A 57 1.30 7.02 -7.67
CA GLY A 57 1.55 8.45 -7.77
C GLY A 57 2.52 8.94 -6.68
N GLY A 58 2.38 8.44 -5.45
CA GLY A 58 3.26 8.73 -4.34
C GLY A 58 4.70 8.26 -4.58
N ILE A 59 4.89 7.04 -5.10
CA ILE A 59 6.22 6.51 -5.45
C ILE A 59 6.88 7.39 -6.52
N ILE A 60 6.17 7.72 -7.60
CA ILE A 60 6.70 8.58 -8.68
C ILE A 60 7.03 9.97 -8.14
N ALA A 61 6.13 10.56 -7.35
CA ALA A 61 6.33 11.88 -6.78
C ALA A 61 7.53 11.93 -5.82
N LEU A 62 7.69 10.92 -4.96
CA LEU A 62 8.86 10.77 -4.08
C LEU A 62 10.17 10.61 -4.86
N ALA A 63 10.17 9.82 -5.95
CA ALA A 63 11.35 9.65 -6.79
C ALA A 63 11.76 10.98 -7.47
N ILE A 64 10.80 11.73 -8.01
CA ILE A 64 11.05 13.06 -8.58
C ILE A 64 11.55 14.01 -7.49
N LEU A 65 10.91 14.02 -6.32
CA LEU A 65 11.27 14.89 -5.22
C LEU A 65 12.69 14.59 -4.71
N LEU A 66 13.06 13.32 -4.61
CA LEU A 66 14.40 12.87 -4.24
C LEU A 66 15.43 13.35 -5.25
N TYR A 67 15.17 13.16 -6.54
CA TYR A 67 16.05 13.63 -7.63
C TYR A 67 16.28 15.14 -7.59
N LEU A 68 15.24 15.92 -7.25
CA LEU A 68 15.33 17.37 -7.15
C LEU A 68 15.88 17.88 -5.81
N THR A 69 16.14 16.99 -4.85
CA THR A 69 16.67 17.38 -3.53
C THR A 69 18.20 17.24 -3.54
N PRO A 70 18.96 18.31 -3.22
CA PRO A 70 20.42 18.26 -3.20
C PRO A 70 20.96 17.17 -2.27
N TYR A 71 22.05 16.54 -2.69
CA TYR A 71 22.81 15.58 -1.89
C TYR A 71 24.14 16.19 -1.42
N PRO A 72 24.63 15.85 -0.21
CA PRO A 72 23.91 15.21 0.89
C PRO A 72 23.16 16.25 1.74
N GLY A 73 22.08 15.84 2.40
CA GLY A 73 21.33 16.72 3.32
C GLY A 73 20.26 15.97 4.10
N GLY A 74 19.79 16.53 5.21
CA GLY A 74 18.76 15.88 6.03
C GLY A 74 17.50 15.61 5.23
N ARG A 75 17.07 16.59 4.42
CA ARG A 75 15.93 16.46 3.52
C ARG A 75 16.08 15.32 2.51
N PHE A 76 17.28 15.11 1.98
CA PHE A 76 17.55 14.05 1.00
C PHE A 76 17.32 12.67 1.64
N TRP A 77 17.94 12.41 2.78
CA TRP A 77 17.87 11.10 3.44
C TRP A 77 16.46 10.76 3.92
N TRP A 78 15.71 11.73 4.43
CA TRP A 78 14.31 11.51 4.83
C TRP A 78 13.38 11.31 3.63
N THR A 79 13.64 11.97 2.49
CA THR A 79 12.90 11.71 1.25
C THR A 79 13.21 10.32 0.70
N LEU A 80 14.48 9.89 0.76
CA LEU A 80 14.89 8.54 0.37
C LEU A 80 14.23 7.47 1.27
N ALA A 81 14.23 7.68 2.59
CA ALA A 81 13.55 6.79 3.52
C ALA A 81 12.06 6.65 3.20
N ALA A 82 11.37 7.78 2.94
CA ALA A 82 9.97 7.76 2.52
C ALA A 82 9.75 6.93 1.24
N LEU A 83 10.61 7.11 0.23
CA LEU A 83 10.56 6.34 -1.02
C LEU A 83 10.75 4.85 -0.76
N VAL A 84 11.77 4.47 0.02
CA VAL A 84 12.07 3.06 0.33
C VAL A 84 10.90 2.40 1.06
N PHE A 85 10.31 3.06 2.05
CA PHE A 85 9.17 2.52 2.79
C PHE A 85 7.92 2.35 1.91
N LEU A 86 7.62 3.30 1.02
CA LEU A 86 6.47 3.18 0.13
C LEU A 86 6.69 2.10 -0.95
N VAL A 87 7.90 1.99 -1.47
CA VAL A 87 8.25 0.90 -2.40
C VAL A 87 8.16 -0.47 -1.70
N ALA A 88 8.60 -0.56 -0.45
CA ALA A 88 8.47 -1.80 0.34
C ALA A 88 7.00 -2.15 0.62
N GLU A 89 6.15 -1.16 0.87
CA GLU A 89 4.70 -1.35 1.00
C GLU A 89 4.09 -1.90 -0.30
N HIS A 90 4.41 -1.29 -1.44
CA HIS A 90 3.97 -1.76 -2.76
C HIS A 90 4.52 -3.16 -3.10
N ALA A 91 5.77 -3.44 -2.75
CA ALA A 91 6.37 -4.75 -2.94
C ALA A 91 5.67 -5.83 -2.08
N THR A 92 5.26 -5.49 -0.86
CA THR A 92 4.50 -6.39 0.03
C THR A 92 3.19 -6.82 -0.62
N TYR A 93 2.51 -5.90 -1.31
CA TYR A 93 1.32 -6.25 -2.10
C TYR A 93 1.63 -7.32 -3.14
N TRP A 94 2.61 -7.10 -4.00
CA TRP A 94 2.91 -8.01 -5.11
C TRP A 94 3.47 -9.36 -4.65
N LEU A 95 4.27 -9.38 -3.59
CA LEU A 95 4.98 -10.57 -3.13
C LEU A 95 4.15 -11.44 -2.16
N VAL A 96 3.22 -10.82 -1.43
CA VAL A 96 2.46 -11.49 -0.35
C VAL A 96 0.94 -11.40 -0.58
N THR A 97 0.39 -10.19 -0.71
CA THR A 97 -1.06 -9.99 -0.78
C THR A 97 -1.68 -10.52 -2.08
N HIS A 98 -1.10 -10.16 -3.23
CA HIS A 98 -1.60 -10.51 -4.56
C HIS A 98 -1.63 -12.03 -4.81
N PRO A 99 -0.60 -12.82 -4.42
CA PRO A 99 -0.67 -14.27 -4.51
C PRO A 99 -1.86 -14.90 -3.77
N VAL A 100 -2.26 -14.34 -2.63
CA VAL A 100 -3.40 -14.83 -1.84
C VAL A 100 -4.73 -14.30 -2.39
N ASN A 101 -4.77 -13.12 -3.03
CA ASN A 101 -5.99 -12.59 -3.66
C ASN A 101 -6.64 -13.57 -4.65
N ASN A 102 -5.84 -14.38 -5.32
CA ASN A 102 -6.32 -15.42 -6.24
C ASN A 102 -7.20 -16.47 -5.57
N PHE A 103 -7.00 -16.75 -4.28
CA PHE A 103 -7.88 -17.62 -3.52
C PHE A 103 -9.26 -16.98 -3.28
N TRP A 104 -9.30 -15.67 -3.02
CA TRP A 104 -10.54 -14.96 -2.73
C TRP A 104 -11.41 -14.76 -3.98
N VAL A 105 -10.81 -14.60 -5.16
CA VAL A 105 -11.53 -14.37 -6.42
C VAL A 105 -11.73 -15.64 -7.27
N GLN A 106 -11.31 -16.82 -6.79
CA GLN A 106 -11.37 -18.07 -7.57
C GLN A 106 -12.80 -18.45 -8.01
N ASP A 107 -13.80 -18.06 -7.23
CA ASP A 107 -15.22 -18.36 -7.46
C ASP A 107 -16.01 -17.13 -7.98
N VAL A 108 -15.32 -16.02 -8.22
CA VAL A 108 -15.94 -14.77 -8.71
C VAL A 108 -15.78 -14.70 -10.24
N ALA A 109 -16.88 -14.47 -10.95
CA ALA A 109 -16.85 -14.26 -12.40
C ALA A 109 -16.14 -12.94 -12.73
N VAL A 110 -14.83 -12.99 -12.98
CA VAL A 110 -14.02 -11.83 -13.34
C VAL A 110 -13.94 -11.63 -14.86
N SER A 111 -13.89 -10.38 -15.30
CA SER A 111 -13.67 -10.04 -16.71
C SER A 111 -12.30 -10.51 -17.21
N LYS A 112 -12.12 -10.71 -18.52
CA LYS A 112 -10.83 -11.17 -19.10
C LYS A 112 -9.61 -10.34 -18.69
N PRO A 113 -9.67 -8.99 -18.62
CA PRO A 113 -8.55 -8.18 -18.13
C PRO A 113 -8.24 -8.45 -16.65
N ALA A 114 -9.27 -8.57 -15.80
CA ALA A 114 -9.10 -8.89 -14.39
C ALA A 114 -8.52 -10.29 -14.19
N ALA A 115 -8.97 -11.28 -14.95
CA ALA A 115 -8.39 -12.64 -14.94
C ALA A 115 -6.89 -12.64 -15.31
N THR A 116 -6.49 -11.80 -16.27
CA THR A 116 -5.08 -11.66 -16.68
C THR A 116 -4.24 -11.04 -15.56
N PHE A 117 -4.73 -9.98 -14.93
CA PHE A 117 -4.10 -9.34 -13.78
C PHE A 117 -3.86 -10.34 -12.63
N PHE A 118 -4.91 -11.04 -12.20
CA PHE A 118 -4.83 -12.05 -11.14
C PHE A 118 -3.92 -13.24 -11.50
N SER A 119 -3.76 -13.57 -12.79
CA SER A 119 -2.83 -14.62 -13.21
C SER A 119 -1.35 -14.26 -13.04
N MET A 120 -1.00 -12.98 -12.91
CA MET A 120 0.39 -12.55 -12.69
C MET A 120 0.87 -13.02 -11.31
N LEU A 121 2.07 -13.62 -11.25
CA LEU A 121 2.66 -14.17 -10.02
C LEU A 121 1.77 -15.21 -9.30
N ARG A 122 0.88 -15.88 -10.05
CA ARG A 122 -0.05 -16.87 -9.49
C ARG A 122 0.72 -18.03 -8.85
N ARG A 123 0.47 -18.25 -7.56
CA ARG A 123 0.81 -19.50 -6.86
C ARG A 123 -0.48 -20.26 -6.58
N LYS A 124 -0.51 -21.56 -6.89
CA LYS A 124 -1.62 -22.42 -6.46
C LYS A 124 -1.55 -22.50 -4.94
N GLN A 125 -2.50 -21.87 -4.25
CA GLN A 125 -2.60 -21.98 -2.81
C GLN A 125 -3.65 -23.04 -2.45
N SER A 126 -3.24 -23.96 -1.59
CA SER A 126 -4.07 -25.00 -0.99
C SER A 126 -3.81 -24.97 0.50
N GLY A 127 -4.85 -24.81 1.33
CA GLY A 127 -4.72 -24.68 2.78
C GLY A 127 -6.06 -24.37 3.44
N ASP A 128 -6.08 -24.31 4.77
CA ASP A 128 -7.25 -23.82 5.51
C ASP A 128 -7.47 -22.33 5.18
N TRP A 129 -8.73 -21.91 5.03
CA TRP A 129 -9.05 -20.53 4.67
C TRP A 129 -8.56 -19.54 5.75
N LYS A 130 -8.44 -19.99 7.00
CA LYS A 130 -7.90 -19.16 8.09
C LYS A 130 -6.41 -18.90 7.93
N ASP A 131 -5.63 -19.89 7.52
CA ASP A 131 -4.20 -19.69 7.25
C ASP A 131 -4.00 -18.65 6.14
N LEU A 132 -4.83 -18.75 5.09
CA LEU A 132 -4.82 -17.81 3.97
C LEU A 132 -5.27 -16.40 4.40
N ARG A 133 -6.34 -16.31 5.20
CA ARG A 133 -6.77 -15.06 5.83
C ARG A 133 -5.63 -14.45 6.65
N ASP A 134 -5.01 -15.22 7.53
CA ASP A 134 -4.05 -14.69 8.49
C ASP A 134 -2.82 -14.13 7.77
N VAL A 135 -2.32 -14.81 6.73
CA VAL A 135 -1.25 -14.27 5.87
C VAL A 135 -1.69 -12.99 5.15
N TRP A 136 -2.90 -13.00 4.59
CA TRP A 136 -3.42 -11.86 3.83
C TRP A 136 -3.64 -10.64 4.71
N GLU A 137 -4.25 -10.81 5.87
CA GLU A 137 -4.51 -9.76 6.86
C GLU A 137 -3.20 -9.24 7.48
N ALA A 138 -2.27 -10.14 7.86
CA ALA A 138 -0.96 -9.74 8.37
C ALA A 138 -0.18 -8.93 7.33
N SER A 139 -0.30 -9.27 6.04
CA SER A 139 0.31 -8.48 4.97
C SER A 139 -0.25 -7.06 4.92
N HIS A 140 -1.56 -6.87 5.10
CA HIS A 140 -2.17 -5.53 5.12
C HIS A 140 -1.75 -4.71 6.34
N VAL A 141 -1.60 -5.35 7.51
CA VAL A 141 -1.05 -4.68 8.71
C VAL A 141 0.40 -4.23 8.46
N ALA A 142 1.22 -5.08 7.84
CA ALA A 142 2.59 -4.72 7.47
C ALA A 142 2.61 -3.55 6.46
N LYS A 143 1.75 -3.58 5.43
CA LYS A 143 1.56 -2.48 4.49
C LYS A 143 1.21 -1.17 5.21
N ALA A 144 0.26 -1.20 6.15
CA ALA A 144 -0.12 -0.02 6.92
C ALA A 144 1.05 0.57 7.73
N GLY A 145 1.86 -0.30 8.37
CA GLY A 145 3.06 0.11 9.09
C GLY A 145 4.10 0.77 8.18
N LEU A 146 4.36 0.17 7.02
CA LEU A 146 5.31 0.71 6.03
C LEU A 146 4.83 2.05 5.45
N ALA A 147 3.54 2.18 5.11
CA ALA A 147 2.99 3.43 4.63
C ALA A 147 3.01 4.54 5.71
N MET A 148 2.80 4.19 6.98
CA MET A 148 2.94 5.12 8.10
C MET A 148 4.39 5.62 8.25
N LEU A 149 5.38 4.72 8.16
CA LEU A 149 6.80 5.09 8.19
C LEU A 149 7.17 5.98 6.99
N SER A 150 6.60 5.72 5.82
CA SER A 150 6.76 6.57 4.65
C SER A 150 6.20 7.98 4.89
N LEU A 151 4.99 8.09 5.43
CA LEU A 151 4.35 9.36 5.77
C LEU A 151 5.16 10.16 6.81
N ILE A 152 5.60 9.51 7.89
CA ILE A 152 6.43 10.14 8.91
C ILE A 152 7.71 10.68 8.28
N SER A 153 8.36 9.89 7.43
CA SER A 153 9.62 10.28 6.79
C SER A 153 9.46 11.50 5.89
N ILE A 154 8.42 11.55 5.03
CA ILE A 154 8.17 12.71 4.17
C ILE A 154 7.72 13.94 4.95
N ALA A 155 6.97 13.76 6.04
CA ALA A 155 6.59 14.85 6.95
C ALA A 155 7.83 15.45 7.63
N VAL A 156 8.78 14.62 8.09
CA VAL A 156 10.06 15.08 8.63
C VAL A 156 10.88 15.79 7.56
N ALA A 157 10.99 15.23 6.34
CA ALA A 157 11.66 15.88 5.21
C ALA A 157 11.10 17.27 4.88
N ALA A 158 9.79 17.47 5.06
CA ALA A 158 9.12 18.76 4.83
C ALA A 158 9.49 19.85 5.84
N THR A 159 10.05 19.48 7.01
CA THR A 159 10.49 20.45 8.03
C THR A 159 11.86 21.09 7.72
N PHE A 160 12.64 20.49 6.82
CA PHE A 160 13.91 21.05 6.37
C PHE A 160 13.66 22.20 5.39
N TYR A 161 13.98 23.42 5.81
CA TYR A 161 13.86 24.63 4.98
C TYR A 161 14.89 24.63 3.85
N ALA A 162 14.48 25.10 2.67
CA ALA A 162 15.34 25.23 1.49
C ALA A 162 16.40 26.36 1.59
N GLY A 163 16.82 26.77 2.79
CA GLY A 163 17.71 27.91 3.01
C GLY A 163 18.58 27.85 4.25
N SER A 164 18.80 26.68 4.85
CA SER A 164 19.64 26.55 6.06
C SER A 164 20.50 25.28 6.08
N GLU A 165 21.03 24.87 4.92
CA GLU A 165 22.18 23.97 4.83
C GLU A 165 23.25 24.64 3.95
#